data_AF-A0A3M1KN03-F1
#
_entry.id   AF-A0A3M1KN03-F1
#
_cell.length_a   1.000
_cell.length_b   1.000
_cell.length_c   1.000
_cell.angle_alpha   90.00
_cell.angle_beta   90.00
_cell.angle_gamma   90.00
#
_symmetry.space_group_name_H-M   'P 1'
#
loop_
_entity.id
_entity.type
_entity.pdbx_description
1 polymer ?
#
loop_
_entity_poly.entity_id
_entity_poly.type
_entity_poly.pdbx_seq_one_letter_code
_entity_poly.pdbx_strand_id
1 'polypeptide(L)'
;LTVNQPLAFDPYTRNRTTGAFILIDRLTNVTIGAGMIIEAAPELKTAASEPVTDAERQARHGHAPAVIQVGGQFAPALGATLERFLFERGHEAIFAADADPAAIDWMLKAGLIVITQTVADAALTQVSADSEEDVMRAVEEAAGVLHQKHLI
;
A
#
# COMPACT_ATOMS: atom_id res chain seq x y z
N LEU A 1 -3.07 19.86 -9.19
CA LEU A 1 -3.34 21.16 -8.54
C LEU A 1 -4.80 21.15 -8.10
N THR A 2 -5.09 21.47 -6.84
CA THR A 2 -6.47 21.57 -6.33
C THR A 2 -6.71 23.00 -5.90
N VAL A 3 -7.82 23.60 -6.35
CA VAL A 3 -8.19 24.98 -6.04
C VAL A 3 -9.40 24.99 -5.10
N ASN A 4 -9.52 26.03 -4.28
CA ASN A 4 -10.61 26.15 -3.29
C ASN A 4 -11.93 26.67 -3.89
N GLN A 5 -11.90 27.18 -5.12
CA GLN A 5 -13.05 27.68 -5.85
C GLN A 5 -12.92 27.28 -7.32
N PRO A 6 -14.05 27.14 -8.06
CA PRO A 6 -14.02 26.87 -9.49
C PRO A 6 -13.18 27.92 -10.23
N LEU A 7 -12.25 27.46 -11.07
CA LEU A 7 -11.37 28.30 -11.86
C LEU A 7 -11.55 27.94 -13.34
N ALA A 8 -11.89 28.92 -14.16
CA ALA A 8 -11.85 28.77 -15.61
C ALA A 8 -10.40 28.90 -16.11
N PHE A 9 -9.97 27.99 -16.97
CA PHE A 9 -8.63 27.98 -17.54
C PHE A 9 -8.62 27.42 -18.96
N ASP A 10 -7.54 27.67 -19.68
CA ASP A 10 -7.25 27.10 -21.00
C ASP A 10 -5.85 26.49 -21.03
N PRO A 11 -5.55 25.54 -21.93
CA PRO A 11 -4.17 25.21 -22.29
C PRO A 11 -3.40 26.47 -22.70
N TYR A 12 -2.17 26.63 -22.17
CA TYR A 12 -1.30 27.76 -22.46
C TYR A 12 -1.02 27.95 -23.95
N THR A 13 -0.91 26.84 -24.68
CA THR A 13 -0.71 26.82 -26.13
C THR A 13 -1.90 27.41 -26.90
N ARG A 14 -3.10 27.38 -26.30
CA ARG A 14 -4.33 27.94 -26.87
C ARG A 14 -4.57 29.37 -26.40
N ASN A 15 -4.38 29.66 -25.12
CA ASN A 15 -4.52 31.00 -24.56
C ASN A 15 -3.49 31.24 -23.44
N ARG A 16 -2.49 32.09 -23.72
CA ARG A 16 -1.39 32.37 -22.79
C ARG A 16 -1.84 33.17 -21.55
N THR A 17 -2.94 33.90 -21.65
CA THR A 17 -3.44 34.76 -20.57
C THR A 17 -4.13 33.93 -19.48
N THR A 18 -4.95 32.95 -19.86
CA THR A 18 -5.69 32.08 -18.93
C THR A 18 -4.99 30.74 -18.68
N GLY A 19 -3.97 30.40 -19.47
CA GLY A 19 -3.16 29.20 -19.31
C GLY A 19 -1.85 29.40 -18.56
N ALA A 20 -1.56 30.58 -18.02
CA ALA A 20 -0.42 30.82 -17.15
C ALA A 20 -0.89 31.22 -15.75
N PHE A 21 -0.13 30.81 -14.73
CA PHE A 21 -0.39 31.18 -13.35
C PHE A 21 0.91 31.36 -12.57
N ILE A 22 0.80 32.05 -11.44
CA ILE A 22 1.86 32.16 -10.43
C ILE A 22 1.33 31.65 -9.09
N LEU A 23 2.22 31.12 -8.26
CA LEU A 23 1.92 30.75 -6.89
C LEU A 23 2.43 31.83 -5.97
N ILE A 24 1.51 32.45 -5.23
CA ILE A 24 1.82 33.45 -4.21
C ILE A 24 1.73 32.79 -2.83
N ASP A 25 2.78 32.91 -2.04
CA ASP A 25 2.73 32.52 -0.63
C ASP A 25 1.80 33.48 0.14
N ARG A 26 0.83 32.92 0.88
CA ARG A 26 -0.22 33.74 1.51
C ARG A 26 0.25 34.52 2.74
N LEU A 27 1.38 34.16 3.35
CA LEU A 27 1.87 34.82 4.56
C LEU A 27 2.83 35.97 4.20
N THR A 28 3.71 35.72 3.23
CA THR A 28 4.77 36.64 2.83
C THR A 28 4.41 37.47 1.59
N ASN A 29 3.37 37.07 0.84
CA ASN A 29 3.00 37.64 -0.47
C ASN A 29 4.10 37.54 -1.55
N VAL A 30 5.10 36.68 -1.34
CA VAL A 30 6.16 36.46 -2.33
C VAL A 30 5.70 35.42 -3.36
N THR A 31 6.10 35.62 -4.61
CA THR A 31 5.93 34.61 -5.67
C THR A 31 6.90 33.45 -5.44
N ILE A 32 6.37 32.27 -5.17
CA ILE A 32 7.14 31.04 -4.94
C ILE A 32 7.22 30.14 -6.17
N GLY A 33 6.44 30.43 -7.22
CA GLY A 33 6.47 29.66 -8.45
C GLY A 33 5.65 30.27 -9.57
N ALA A 34 5.86 29.75 -10.77
CA ALA A 34 5.09 30.07 -11.97
C ALA A 34 4.88 28.79 -12.79
N GLY A 35 3.76 28.70 -13.51
CA GLY A 35 3.40 27.52 -14.26
C GLY A 35 2.59 27.83 -15.51
N MET A 36 2.67 26.91 -16.48
CA MET A 36 1.84 26.88 -17.69
C MET A 36 0.93 25.66 -17.61
N ILE A 37 -0.34 25.85 -17.94
CA ILE A 37 -1.34 24.78 -18.00
C ILE A 37 -1.20 24.08 -19.34
N ILE A 38 -0.95 22.78 -19.32
CA ILE A 38 -0.84 21.97 -20.54
C ILE A 38 -2.22 21.44 -20.93
N GLU A 39 -2.93 20.87 -19.97
CA GLU A 39 -4.27 20.29 -20.14
C GLU A 39 -5.00 20.22 -18.80
N ALA A 40 -6.30 19.95 -18.85
CA ALA A 40 -7.05 19.59 -17.65
C ALA A 40 -6.60 18.20 -17.18
N ALA A 41 -6.33 18.06 -15.88
CA ALA A 41 -6.23 16.73 -15.31
C ALA A 41 -7.55 15.98 -15.59
N PRO A 42 -7.51 14.67 -15.88
CA PRO A 42 -8.73 13.90 -15.96
C PRO A 42 -9.55 14.18 -14.70
N GLU A 43 -10.87 14.35 -14.85
CA GLU A 43 -11.75 14.47 -13.69
C GLU A 43 -11.38 13.32 -12.76
N LEU A 44 -10.95 13.67 -11.53
CA LEU A 44 -11.04 12.76 -10.41
C LEU A 44 -12.51 12.44 -10.33
N LYS A 45 -12.94 11.38 -11.03
CA LYS A 45 -14.26 10.82 -10.86
C LYS A 45 -14.41 10.73 -9.35
N THR A 46 -15.36 11.47 -8.80
CA THR A 46 -15.79 11.24 -7.44
C THR A 46 -16.33 9.82 -7.43
N ALA A 47 -15.46 8.84 -7.18
CA ALA A 47 -15.76 7.43 -6.99
C ALA A 47 -16.58 7.21 -5.70
N ALA A 48 -17.31 8.22 -5.25
CA ALA A 48 -17.98 8.27 -3.96
C ALA A 48 -19.18 7.31 -3.88
N SER A 49 -19.48 6.55 -4.93
CA SER A 49 -20.52 5.51 -4.93
C SER A 49 -20.07 4.17 -5.50
N GLU A 50 -18.81 4.03 -5.92
CA GLU A 50 -18.28 2.73 -6.34
C GLU A 50 -17.58 2.07 -5.14
N PRO A 51 -17.78 0.77 -4.89
CA PRO A 51 -17.02 0.05 -3.89
C PRO A 51 -15.52 0.16 -4.17
N VAL A 52 -14.72 0.34 -3.12
CA VAL A 52 -13.26 0.35 -3.23
C VAL A 52 -12.79 -0.98 -3.81
N THR A 53 -12.06 -0.91 -4.92
CA THR A 53 -11.51 -2.06 -5.61
C THR A 53 -10.22 -2.56 -4.97
N ASP A 54 -9.87 -3.82 -5.20
CA ASP A 54 -8.60 -4.40 -4.72
C ASP A 54 -7.39 -3.66 -5.31
N ALA A 55 -7.49 -3.20 -6.56
CA ALA A 55 -6.44 -2.42 -7.22
C ALA A 55 -6.22 -1.05 -6.53
N GLU A 56 -7.28 -0.38 -6.10
CA GLU A 56 -7.16 0.87 -5.34
C GLU A 56 -6.53 0.66 -3.97
N ARG A 57 -6.87 -0.45 -3.29
CA ARG A 57 -6.21 -0.82 -2.03
C ARG A 57 -4.73 -1.12 -2.25
N GLN A 58 -4.39 -1.94 -3.24
CA GLN A 58 -3.01 -2.26 -3.56
C GLN A 58 -2.19 -1.00 -3.90
N ALA A 59 -2.76 -0.08 -4.70
CA ALA A 59 -2.12 1.19 -5.02
C ALA A 59 -1.89 2.07 -3.78
N ARG A 60 -2.80 2.03 -2.80
CA ARG A 60 -2.67 2.78 -1.54
C ARG A 60 -1.63 2.17 -0.59
N HIS A 61 -1.63 0.85 -0.47
CA HIS A 61 -0.77 0.13 0.47
C HIS A 61 0.62 -0.20 -0.12
N GLY A 62 0.80 -0.07 -1.43
CA GLY A 62 2.06 -0.40 -2.11
C GLY A 62 2.35 -1.91 -2.19
N HIS A 63 1.38 -2.75 -1.85
CA HIS A 63 1.47 -4.21 -1.87
C HIS A 63 0.09 -4.83 -2.01
N ALA A 64 0.03 -6.08 -2.46
CA ALA A 64 -1.22 -6.84 -2.51
C ALA A 64 -1.45 -7.63 -1.21
N PRO A 65 -2.71 -7.81 -0.78
CA PRO A 65 -3.01 -8.60 0.40
C PRO A 65 -2.57 -10.05 0.20
N ALA A 66 -2.03 -10.67 1.24
CA ALA A 66 -1.53 -12.03 1.20
C ALA A 66 -1.59 -12.70 2.58
N VAL A 67 -1.73 -14.03 2.62
CA VAL A 67 -1.61 -14.82 3.86
C VAL A 67 -0.31 -15.59 3.84
N ILE A 68 0.49 -15.49 4.90
CA ILE A 68 1.70 -16.28 5.12
C ILE A 68 1.46 -17.15 6.35
N GLN A 69 1.51 -18.46 6.16
CA GLN A 69 1.40 -19.38 7.28
C GLN A 69 2.78 -19.64 7.87
N VAL A 70 2.92 -19.48 9.19
CA VAL A 70 4.14 -19.76 9.94
C VAL A 70 3.95 -20.99 10.82
N GLY A 71 4.97 -21.84 10.90
CA GLY A 71 4.96 -23.06 11.72
C GLY A 71 6.32 -23.39 12.34
N GLY A 72 6.43 -24.57 12.94
CA GLY A 72 7.64 -25.02 13.65
C GLY A 72 7.72 -24.53 15.10
N GLN A 73 8.77 -24.98 15.82
CA GLN A 73 8.94 -24.67 17.25
C GLN A 73 9.10 -23.17 17.53
N PHE A 74 9.62 -22.41 16.57
CA PHE A 74 9.87 -20.97 16.69
C PHE A 74 8.82 -20.12 15.93
N ALA A 75 7.64 -20.67 15.61
CA ALA A 75 6.61 -19.96 14.86
C ALA A 75 6.22 -18.57 15.42
N PRO A 76 6.10 -18.37 16.76
CA PRO A 76 5.82 -17.04 17.31
C PRO A 76 6.96 -16.03 17.05
N ALA A 77 8.21 -16.47 17.18
CA ALA A 77 9.38 -15.63 16.92
C ALA A 77 9.51 -15.32 15.42
N LEU A 78 9.26 -16.33 14.56
CA LEU A 78 9.22 -16.17 13.12
C LEU A 78 8.15 -15.16 12.68
N GLY A 79 6.93 -15.30 13.20
CA GLY A 79 5.83 -14.39 12.88
C GLY A 79 6.13 -12.93 13.24
N ALA A 80 6.62 -12.69 14.46
CA ALA A 80 6.99 -11.35 14.92
C ALA A 80 8.18 -10.75 14.13
N THR A 81 9.16 -11.59 13.78
CA THR A 81 10.33 -11.15 12.99
C THR A 81 9.93 -10.81 11.57
N LEU A 82 9.06 -11.62 10.95
CA LEU A 82 8.55 -11.38 9.60
C LEU A 82 7.70 -10.10 9.55
N GLU A 83 6.84 -9.87 10.56
CA GLU A 83 6.07 -8.63 10.69
C GLU A 83 7.00 -7.41 10.75
N ARG A 84 8.03 -7.45 11.62
CA ARG A 84 9.03 -6.39 11.71
C ARG A 84 9.75 -6.16 10.38
N PHE A 85 10.18 -7.23 9.71
CA PHE A 85 10.92 -7.18 8.45
C PHE A 85 10.12 -6.52 7.32
N LEU A 86 8.82 -6.82 7.22
CA LEU A 86 7.92 -6.23 6.23
C LEU A 86 7.58 -4.79 6.57
N PHE A 87 7.34 -4.49 7.84
CA PHE A 87 7.06 -3.14 8.32
C PHE A 87 8.19 -2.16 8.03
N GLU A 88 9.45 -2.56 8.25
CA GLU A 88 10.63 -1.73 7.94
C GLU A 88 10.78 -1.41 6.45
N ARG A 89 10.18 -2.22 5.57
CA ARG A 89 10.16 -2.01 4.12
C ARG A 89 8.94 -1.22 3.62
N GLY A 90 8.06 -0.82 4.54
CA GLY A 90 6.86 -0.03 4.23
C GLY A 90 5.64 -0.86 3.85
N HIS A 91 5.64 -2.17 4.11
CA HIS A 91 4.48 -3.03 3.90
C HIS A 91 3.67 -3.18 5.20
N GLU A 92 2.35 -3.10 5.06
CA GLU A 92 1.40 -3.19 6.18
C GLU A 92 1.08 -4.67 6.47
N ALA A 93 1.93 -5.27 7.29
CA ALA A 93 1.81 -6.66 7.74
C ALA A 93 1.32 -6.74 9.19
N ILE A 94 0.59 -7.80 9.51
CA ILE A 94 0.14 -8.11 10.87
C ILE A 94 0.41 -9.57 11.23
N PHE A 95 1.01 -9.82 12.40
CA PHE A 95 1.10 -11.15 12.96
C PHE A 95 -0.12 -11.48 13.84
N ALA A 96 -0.96 -12.37 13.33
CA ALA A 96 -2.18 -12.83 13.97
C ALA A 96 -2.12 -14.35 14.20
N ALA A 97 -1.41 -14.73 15.27
CA ALA A 97 -1.14 -16.12 15.64
C ALA A 97 -2.40 -17.00 15.65
N ASP A 98 -3.42 -16.55 16.38
CA ASP A 98 -4.65 -17.32 16.66
C ASP A 98 -5.90 -16.67 16.05
N ALA A 99 -5.74 -15.93 14.95
CA ALA A 99 -6.90 -15.37 14.26
C ALA A 99 -7.77 -16.49 13.67
N ASP A 100 -9.08 -16.35 13.83
CA ASP A 100 -10.03 -17.22 13.15
C ASP A 100 -10.04 -16.94 11.63
N PRO A 101 -10.48 -17.90 10.80
CA PRO A 101 -10.50 -17.72 9.34
C PRO A 101 -11.34 -16.52 8.87
N ALA A 102 -12.37 -16.11 9.63
CA ALA A 102 -13.21 -14.97 9.27
C ALA A 102 -12.48 -13.63 9.47
N ALA A 103 -11.71 -13.50 10.55
CA ALA A 103 -10.85 -12.36 10.81
C ALA A 103 -9.76 -12.23 9.74
N ILE A 104 -9.17 -13.36 9.32
CA ILE A 104 -8.18 -13.38 8.22
C ILE A 104 -8.82 -12.85 6.92
N ASP A 105 -10.03 -13.31 6.57
CA ASP A 105 -10.75 -12.82 5.38
C ASP A 105 -11.01 -11.30 5.43
N TRP A 106 -11.41 -10.76 6.59
CA TRP A 106 -11.60 -9.31 6.76
C TRP A 106 -10.30 -8.52 6.68
N MET A 107 -9.18 -9.06 7.19
CA MET A 107 -7.87 -8.42 7.08
C MET A 107 -7.36 -8.39 5.62
N LEU A 108 -7.59 -9.46 4.85
CA LEU A 108 -7.29 -9.48 3.42
C LEU A 108 -8.13 -8.46 2.66
N LYS A 109 -9.44 -8.36 2.95
CA LYS A 109 -10.32 -7.33 2.39
C LYS A 109 -9.91 -5.91 2.78
N ALA A 110 -9.24 -5.74 3.92
CA ALA A 110 -8.66 -4.46 4.30
C ALA A 110 -7.44 -4.10 3.45
N GLY A 111 -6.74 -5.07 2.88
CA GLY A 111 -5.53 -4.90 2.07
C GLY A 111 -4.23 -5.31 2.77
N LEU A 112 -4.29 -6.03 3.90
CA LEU A 112 -3.14 -6.35 4.73
C LEU A 112 -2.42 -7.64 4.31
N ILE A 113 -1.13 -7.73 4.64
CA ILE A 113 -0.40 -9.00 4.67
C ILE A 113 -0.60 -9.64 6.05
N VAL A 114 -1.23 -10.81 6.08
CA VAL A 114 -1.56 -11.53 7.32
C VAL A 114 -0.55 -12.66 7.52
N ILE A 115 0.12 -12.67 8.67
CA ILE A 115 1.02 -13.74 9.09
C ILE A 115 0.28 -14.53 10.18
N THR A 116 0.10 -15.84 10.01
CA THR A 116 -0.74 -16.62 10.94
C THR A 116 -0.17 -18.02 11.20
N GLN A 117 -0.48 -18.59 12.37
CA GLN A 117 -0.20 -20.01 12.66
C GLN A 117 -1.39 -20.91 12.31
N THR A 118 -2.58 -20.33 12.16
CA THR A 118 -3.80 -21.05 11.76
C THR A 118 -3.65 -21.55 10.32
N VAL A 119 -4.04 -22.80 10.07
CA VAL A 119 -4.11 -23.35 8.71
C VAL A 119 -5.16 -22.55 7.92
N ALA A 120 -4.72 -21.91 6.85
CA ALA A 120 -5.59 -21.14 5.97
C ALA A 120 -5.46 -21.68 4.54
N ASP A 121 -6.57 -22.11 3.95
CA ASP A 121 -6.60 -22.60 2.56
C ASP A 121 -6.12 -21.55 1.53
N ALA A 122 -6.20 -20.26 1.90
CA ALA A 122 -5.73 -19.13 1.11
C ALA A 122 -4.26 -18.76 1.36
N ALA A 123 -3.49 -19.57 2.09
CA ALA A 123 -2.08 -19.31 2.35
C ALA A 123 -1.27 -19.23 1.04
N LEU A 124 -0.61 -18.09 0.83
CA LEU A 124 0.26 -17.86 -0.31
C LEU A 124 1.49 -18.77 -0.28
N THR A 125 2.03 -18.93 0.92
CA THR A 125 3.20 -19.73 1.25
C THR A 125 3.11 -20.16 2.71
N GLN A 126 3.80 -21.26 3.03
CA GLN A 126 3.96 -21.77 4.38
C GLN A 126 5.46 -21.88 4.68
N VAL A 127 5.90 -21.26 5.76
CA VAL A 127 7.29 -21.29 6.21
C VAL A 127 7.36 -21.78 7.66
N SER A 128 8.45 -22.43 8.03
CA SER A 128 8.62 -22.97 9.39
C SER A 128 10.02 -22.76 9.90
N ALA A 129 10.14 -22.54 11.21
CA ALA A 129 11.43 -22.45 11.89
C ALA A 129 11.45 -23.38 13.11
N ASP A 130 12.44 -24.28 13.15
CA ASP A 130 12.66 -25.23 14.26
C ASP A 130 13.90 -24.87 15.10
N SER A 131 14.64 -23.84 14.71
CA SER A 131 15.75 -23.24 15.46
C SER A 131 15.80 -21.72 15.24
N GLU A 132 16.58 -21.00 16.08
CA GLU A 132 16.78 -19.55 15.92
C GLU A 132 17.44 -19.19 14.57
N GLU A 133 18.36 -20.01 14.08
CA GLU A 133 19.01 -19.81 12.77
C GLU A 133 18.01 -19.96 11.61
N ASP A 134 17.02 -20.83 11.76
CA ASP A 134 16.00 -21.04 10.74
C ASP A 134 15.04 -19.85 10.61
N VAL A 135 14.90 -19.02 11.65
CA VAL A 135 13.99 -17.87 11.65
C VAL A 135 14.31 -16.91 10.51
N MET A 136 15.57 -16.46 10.42
CA MET A 136 15.96 -15.51 9.37
C MET A 136 15.91 -16.14 7.97
N ARG A 137 16.27 -17.42 7.84
CA ARG A 137 16.15 -18.16 6.57
C ARG A 137 14.70 -18.22 6.09
N ALA A 138 13.77 -18.53 6.99
CA ALA A 138 12.34 -18.60 6.70
C ALA A 138 11.75 -17.22 6.36
N VAL A 139 12.24 -16.14 6.98
CA VAL A 139 11.86 -14.75 6.62
C VAL A 139 12.29 -14.42 5.19
N GLU A 140 13.53 -14.74 4.81
CA GLU A 140 14.04 -14.51 3.46
C GLU A 140 13.28 -15.32 2.41
N GLU A 141 12.94 -16.58 2.72
CA GLU A 141 12.11 -17.43 1.87
C GLU A 141 10.72 -16.82 1.64
N ALA A 142 10.03 -16.41 2.71
CA ALA A 142 8.72 -15.77 2.61
C ALA A 142 8.77 -14.47 1.79
N ALA A 143 9.79 -13.63 2.03
CA ALA A 143 10.00 -12.40 1.28
C ALA A 143 10.31 -12.66 -0.20
N GLY A 144 11.07 -13.71 -0.52
CA GLY A 144 11.38 -14.12 -1.89
C GLY A 144 10.12 -14.51 -2.67
N VAL A 145 9.19 -15.25 -2.04
CA VAL A 145 7.91 -15.61 -2.66
C VAL A 145 7.04 -14.38 -2.93
N LEU A 146 6.98 -13.42 -1.99
CA LEU A 146 6.23 -12.18 -2.18
C LEU A 146 6.76 -11.36 -3.38
N HIS A 147 8.08 -11.24 -3.53
CA HIS A 147 8.70 -10.57 -4.67
C HIS A 147 8.43 -11.31 -5.99
N GLN A 148 8.57 -12.64 -6.00
CA GLN A 148 8.37 -13.44 -7.21
C GLN A 148 6.94 -13.33 -7.76
N LYS A 149 5.96 -13.16 -6.86
CA LYS A 149 4.54 -13.00 -7.21
C LYS A 149 4.11 -11.54 -7.40
N HIS A 150 5.06 -10.59 -7.38
CA HIS A 150 4.80 -9.15 -7.52
C HIS A 150 3.78 -8.62 -6.50
N LEU A 151 3.82 -9.16 -5.28
CA LEU A 151 2.94 -8.75 -4.18
C LEU A 151 3.55 -7.64 -3.33
N ILE A 152 4.88 -7.50 -3.38
CA ILE A 152 5.66 -6.39 -2.81
C ILE A 152 6.71 -5.90 -3.80
#